data_AF-A0A661TC00-F1
#
_entry.id   AF-A0A661TC00-F1
#
_cell.length_a   1.000
_cell.length_b   1.000
_cell.length_c   1.000
_cell.angle_alpha   90.00
_cell.angle_beta   90.00
_cell.angle_gamma   90.00
#
_symmetry.space_group_name_H-M   'P 1'
#
loop_
_entity.id
_entity.type
_entity.pdbx_description
1 polymer ?
#
loop_
_entity_poly.entity_id
_entity_poly.type
_entity_poly.pdbx_seq_one_letter_code
_entity_poly.pdbx_strand_id
1 'polypeptide(L)' 'MEINILESRPAGYAYLLDRFVLTGMPHWHTSFVSSSGTHRSEVKDGATCDIYPARYWPGETVGDHLEFALKYDG' A
#
# COMPACT_ATOMS: atom_id res chain seq x y z
N MET A 1 4.37 -11.23 -14.05
CA MET A 1 3.02 -10.68 -14.23
C MET A 1 3.09 -9.21 -13.87
N GLU A 2 2.70 -8.32 -14.76
CA GLU A 2 2.53 -6.91 -14.41
C GLU A 2 1.27 -6.79 -13.56
N ILE A 3 1.47 -6.42 -12.30
CA ILE A 3 0.38 -6.14 -11.39
C ILE A 3 -0.29 -4.87 -11.94
N ASN A 4 -1.57 -4.96 -12.27
CA ASN A 4 -2.30 -3.84 -12.83
C ASN A 4 -2.62 -2.86 -11.69
N ILE A 5 -1.61 -2.10 -11.28
CA ILE A 5 -1.67 -1.04 -10.26
C ILE A 5 -2.73 0.02 -10.57
N LEU A 6 -3.27 0.02 -11.80
CA LEU A 6 -4.32 0.91 -12.26
C LEU A 6 -5.64 0.81 -11.46
N GLU A 7 -5.95 -0.32 -10.84
CA GLU A 7 -7.19 -0.50 -10.04
C GLU A 7 -6.97 -0.54 -8.51
N SER A 8 -5.73 -0.32 -8.06
CA SER A 8 -5.36 -0.38 -6.65
C SER A 8 -5.00 1.01 -6.11
N ARG A 9 -5.60 1.39 -4.99
CA ARG A 9 -5.30 2.65 -4.28
C ARG A 9 -4.15 2.42 -3.29
N PRO A 10 -3.20 3.36 -3.14
CA PRO A 10 -2.12 3.23 -2.17
C PRO A 10 -2.68 3.24 -0.73
N ALA A 11 -2.10 2.41 0.13
CA ALA A 11 -2.41 2.33 1.55
C ALA A 11 -1.13 2.40 2.40
N GLY A 12 -1.28 2.55 3.71
CA GLY A 12 -0.12 2.59 4.60
C GLY A 12 0.86 3.73 4.28
N TYR A 13 2.16 3.43 4.31
CA TYR A 13 3.21 4.40 3.99
C TYR A 13 3.15 4.87 2.54
N ALA A 14 2.70 4.03 1.60
CA ALA A 14 2.57 4.43 0.19
C ALA A 14 1.60 5.61 0.02
N TYR A 15 0.49 5.59 0.78
CA TYR A 15 -0.47 6.71 0.79
C TYR A 15 0.13 7.98 1.38
N LEU A 16 0.92 7.86 2.45
CA LEU A 16 1.57 8.99 3.10
C LEU A 16 2.62 9.63 2.17
N LEU A 17 3.43 8.81 1.51
CA LEU A 17 4.44 9.27 0.57
C LEU A 17 3.81 10.03 -0.60
N ASP A 18 2.71 9.50 -1.17
CA ASP A 18 1.96 10.16 -2.24
C ASP A 18 1.32 11.48 -1.77
N ARG A 19 0.61 11.44 -0.64
CA ARG A 19 -0.12 12.62 -0.09
C ARG A 19 0.79 13.78 0.31
N PHE A 20 1.97 13.48 0.84
CA PHE A 20 2.94 14.50 1.26
C PHE A 20 4.01 14.78 0.20
N VAL A 21 3.94 14.14 -0.97
CA VAL A 21 4.92 14.26 -2.07
C VAL A 21 6.35 14.03 -1.54
N LEU A 22 6.49 13.04 -0.65
CA LEU A 22 7.78 12.73 -0.04
C LEU A 22 8.60 11.92 -1.04
N THR A 23 9.51 12.60 -1.73
CA THR A 23 10.54 11.96 -2.55
C THR A 23 11.70 11.53 -1.65
N GLY A 24 11.92 10.21 -1.52
CA GLY A 24 12.97 9.62 -0.69
C GLY A 24 13.29 8.19 -1.12
N MET A 25 14.10 7.47 -0.33
CA MET A 25 14.35 6.04 -0.59
C MET A 25 13.02 5.29 -0.61
N PRO A 26 12.73 4.49 -1.65
CA PRO A 26 11.55 3.65 -1.68
C PRO A 26 11.52 2.79 -0.41
N HIS A 27 10.39 2.80 0.30
CA HIS A 27 10.22 1.92 1.43
C HIS A 27 10.33 0.46 0.94
N TRP A 28 10.96 -0.40 1.73
CA TRP A 28 11.12 -1.81 1.40
C TRP A 28 9.78 -2.55 1.39
N HIS A 29 8.71 -1.94 1.89
CA HIS A 29 7.37 -2.50 1.90
C HIS A 29 6.35 -1.46 1.42
N THR A 30 5.53 -1.86 0.44
CA THR A 30 4.51 -1.01 -0.17
C THR A 30 3.17 -1.72 -0.11
N SER A 31 2.17 -1.07 0.48
CA SER A 31 0.81 -1.60 0.57
C SER A 31 -0.15 -0.89 -0.36
N PHE A 32 -0.99 -1.66 -1.02
CA PHE A 32 -2.07 -1.20 -1.87
C PHE A 32 -3.37 -1.90 -1.51
N VAL A 33 -4.48 -1.24 -1.80
CA VAL A 33 -5.81 -1.83 -1.65
C VAL A 33 -6.49 -1.86 -3.01
N SER A 34 -6.83 -3.05 -3.47
CA SER A 34 -7.57 -3.27 -4.70
C SER A 34 -9.07 -3.33 -4.43
N SER A 35 -9.85 -2.70 -5.31
CA SER A 35 -11.32 -2.77 -5.29
C SER A 35 -11.84 -4.18 -5.64
N SER A 36 -11.02 -4.96 -6.36
CA SER A 36 -11.34 -6.32 -6.81
C SER A 36 -10.19 -7.29 -6.52
N GLY A 37 -10.52 -8.52 -6.10
CA GLY A 37 -9.55 -9.61 -5.92
C GLY A 37 -9.31 -10.06 -4.47
N THR A 38 -8.29 -10.91 -4.31
CA THR A 38 -7.85 -11.50 -3.04
C THR A 38 -6.53 -10.87 -2.58
N HIS A 39 -6.20 -11.02 -1.30
CA HIS A 39 -4.90 -10.58 -0.79
C HIS A 39 -3.76 -11.22 -1.58
N ARG A 40 -2.83 -10.42 -2.07
CA ARG A 40 -1.67 -10.86 -2.85
C ARG A 40 -0.42 -10.15 -2.36
N SER A 41 0.61 -10.93 -2.07
CA SER A 41 1.94 -10.43 -1.70
C SER A 41 2.92 -10.79 -2.81
N GLU A 42 3.62 -9.80 -3.36
CA GLU A 42 4.69 -10.00 -4.34
C GLU A 42 5.97 -9.31 -3.87
N VAL A 43 7.09 -10.03 -3.86
CA VAL A 43 8.42 -9.44 -3.63
C VAL A 43 9.03 -9.12 -4.98
N LYS A 44 9.33 -7.84 -5.22
CA LYS A 44 9.93 -7.34 -6.46
C LYS A 44 11.19 -6.55 -6.13
N ASP A 45 12.32 -6.96 -6.67
CA ASP A 45 13.61 -6.27 -6.51
C ASP A 45 14.01 -5.97 -5.04
N GLY A 46 13.63 -6.86 -4.11
CA GLY A 46 13.89 -6.70 -2.68
C GLY A 46 12.89 -5.81 -1.93
N ALA A 47 11.89 -5.27 -2.63
CA ALA A 47 10.74 -4.58 -2.04
C ALA A 47 9.50 -5.51 -2.02
N THR A 48 8.85 -5.61 -0.87
CA THR A 48 7.56 -6.29 -0.72
C THR A 48 6.45 -5.37 -1.20
N CYS A 49 5.52 -5.91 -1.98
CA CYS A 49 4.33 -5.24 -2.44
C CYS A 49 3.12 -6.09 -2.03
N ASP A 50 2.37 -5.61 -1.05
CA ASP A 50 1.15 -6.25 -0.58
C ASP A 50 -0.07 -5.55 -1.17
N ILE A 51 -1.00 -6.33 -1.73
CA ILE A 51 -2.26 -5.87 -2.27
C ILE A 51 -3.36 -6.50 -1.45
N TYR A 52 -4.03 -5.68 -0.65
CA TYR A 52 -5.15 -6.08 0.18
C TYR A 52 -6.48 -5.89 -0.56
N PRO A 53 -7.50 -6.73 -0.29
CA PRO A 53 -8.85 -6.49 -0.81
C PRO A 53 -9.51 -5.29 -0.10
N ALA A 54 -10.50 -4.69 -0.75
CA ALA A 54 -11.22 -3.48 -0.31
C ALA A 54 -11.68 -3.47 1.17
N ARG A 55 -11.92 -4.63 1.78
CA ARG A 55 -12.29 -4.75 3.21
C ARG A 55 -11.21 -4.26 4.18
N TYR A 56 -9.96 -4.17 3.73
CA TYR A 56 -8.83 -3.66 4.51
C TYR A 56 -8.57 -2.18 4.24
N TRP A 57 -9.44 -1.51 3.50
CA TRP A 57 -9.31 -0.07 3.29
C TRP A 57 -9.31 0.63 4.66
N PRO A 58 -8.22 1.31 5.03
CA PRO A 58 -8.09 1.84 6.39
C PRO A 58 -9.02 3.02 6.63
N GLY A 59 -9.31 3.81 5.61
CA GLY A 59 -10.12 5.03 5.71
C GLY A 59 -9.64 6.07 4.70
N GLU A 60 -10.04 7.32 4.87
CA GLU A 60 -9.63 8.42 3.99
C GLU A 60 -8.74 9.44 4.74
N THR A 61 -8.43 9.19 6.03
CA THR A 61 -7.59 10.09 6.84
C THR A 61 -6.15 9.62 6.91
N VAL A 62 -5.24 10.59 7.08
CA VAL A 62 -3.81 10.32 7.30
C VAL A 62 -3.59 9.39 8.50
N GLY A 63 -4.38 9.59 9.58
CA GLY A 63 -4.28 8.77 10.79
C GLY A 63 -4.63 7.30 10.55
N ASP A 64 -5.70 7.04 9.78
CA ASP A 64 -6.12 5.68 9.44
C ASP A 64 -5.03 4.94 8.65
N HIS A 65 -4.46 5.62 7.66
CA HIS A 65 -3.38 5.08 6.84
C HIS A 65 -2.08 4.90 7.64
N LEU A 66 -1.78 5.80 8.59
CA LEU A 66 -0.63 5.64 9.47
C LEU A 66 -0.80 4.45 10.43
N GLU A 67 -1.98 4.28 11.03
CA GLU A 67 -2.28 3.12 11.87
C GLU A 67 -2.17 1.81 11.08
N PHE A 68 -2.66 1.80 9.84
CA PHE A 68 -2.49 0.67 8.93
C PHE A 68 -1.01 0.37 8.67
N ALA A 69 -0.22 1.39 8.33
CA ALA A 69 1.20 1.23 8.07
C ALA A 69 1.93 0.61 9.27
N LEU A 70 1.63 1.08 10.49
CA LEU A 70 2.23 0.56 11.71
C LEU A 70 1.84 -0.90 12.01
N LYS A 71 0.67 -1.36 11.53
CA LYS A 71 0.20 -2.73 11.75
C LYS A 71 0.69 -3.72 10.69
N TYR A 72 0.77 -3.27 9.44
CA TYR A 72 0.96 -4.16 8.29
C TYR A 72 2.26 -3.86 7.52
N ASP A 73 2.69 -2.61 7.42
CA ASP A 73 3.85 -2.26 6.60
C ASP A 73 5.18 -2.53 7.33
N GLY A 74 5.21 -2.48 8.66
CA GLY A 74 6.35 -2.93 9.48
C GLY A 74 7.42 -1.87 9.72
#